data_AF-A0A523I6T2-F1
#
_entry.id   AF-A0A523I6T2-F1
#
_cell.length_a   1.000
_cell.length_b   1.000
_cell.length_c   1.000
_cell.angle_alpha   90.00
_cell.angle_beta   90.00
_cell.angle_gamma   90.00
#
_symmetry.space_group_name_H-M   'P 1'
#
loop_
_entity.id
_entity.type
_entity.pdbx_description
1 polymer ?
#
loop_
_entity_poly.entity_id
_entity_poly.type
_entity_poly.pdbx_seq_one_letter_code
_entity_poly.pdbx_strand_id
1 'polypeptide(L)'
;MREVDRAMIDDFGITLLQMMENAGRNLADVVIHTVLAGLGGGPRGRRVVVGAGPGGNGGGGLVAARHLHNRGCEVLVVLAAQEDRVSDAVRHQLNILRSSGVSIEPAENGQKNESFGEADAIIDALLGYSLSGSPRDSAATLIRAMNESGALVVSNDIPTGIDATTGTVYEPAIRATATATIALPKTGLLSPNARQLT
;
A
#
# COMPACT_ATOMS: atom_id res chain seq x y z
N MET A 1 -4.55 -8.23 15.65
CA MET A 1 -4.87 -7.00 14.89
C MET A 1 -6.36 -6.70 14.89
N ARG A 2 -7.23 -7.58 14.39
CA ARG A 2 -8.70 -7.37 14.38
C ARG A 2 -9.29 -6.85 15.70
N GLU A 3 -8.92 -7.48 16.81
CA GLU A 3 -9.39 -7.05 18.14
C GLU A 3 -8.83 -5.70 18.59
N VAL A 4 -7.60 -5.37 18.16
CA VAL A 4 -7.01 -4.04 18.42
C VAL A 4 -7.77 -2.98 17.63
N ASP A 5 -8.06 -3.22 16.35
CA ASP A 5 -8.85 -2.29 15.52
C ASP A 5 -10.26 -2.12 16.09
N ARG A 6 -10.91 -3.21 16.52
CA ARG A 6 -12.22 -3.17 17.20
C ARG A 6 -12.16 -2.29 18.45
N ALA A 7 -11.21 -2.56 19.34
CA ALA A 7 -11.07 -1.79 20.58
C ALA A 7 -10.85 -0.30 20.30
N MET A 8 -10.00 0.06 19.33
CA MET A 8 -9.76 1.46 18.96
C MET A 8 -11.04 2.19 18.54
N ILE A 9 -11.91 1.52 17.78
CA ILE A 9 -13.18 2.11 17.31
C ILE A 9 -14.22 2.12 18.42
N ASP A 10 -14.49 0.96 19.00
CA ASP A 10 -15.65 0.74 19.88
C ASP A 10 -15.39 1.27 21.30
N ASP A 11 -14.17 1.06 21.81
CA ASP A 11 -13.84 1.32 23.22
C ASP A 11 -13.17 2.69 23.39
N PHE A 12 -12.35 3.12 22.41
CA PHE A 12 -11.63 4.41 22.45
C PHE A 12 -12.22 5.51 21.57
N GLY A 13 -13.18 5.20 20.69
CA GLY A 13 -13.82 6.17 19.81
C GLY A 13 -12.90 6.74 18.72
N ILE A 14 -11.77 6.09 18.43
CA ILE A 14 -10.87 6.48 17.34
C ILE A 14 -11.46 5.94 16.04
N THR A 15 -11.89 6.84 15.17
CA THR A 15 -12.54 6.48 13.91
C THR A 15 -11.57 5.78 12.96
N LEU A 16 -12.11 4.95 12.06
CA LEU A 16 -11.34 4.31 11.00
C LEU A 16 -10.60 5.33 10.11
N LEU A 17 -11.21 6.49 9.85
CA LEU A 17 -10.58 7.57 9.09
C LEU A 17 -9.36 8.15 9.81
N GLN A 18 -9.43 8.36 11.14
CA GLN A 18 -8.29 8.82 11.93
C GLN A 18 -7.15 7.78 11.96
N MET A 19 -7.48 6.49 12.13
CA MET A 19 -6.49 5.42 12.07
C MET A 19 -5.81 5.36 10.71
N MET A 20 -6.60 5.44 9.63
CA MET A 20 -6.10 5.45 8.25
C MET A 20 -5.22 6.66 7.95
N GLU A 21 -5.60 7.85 8.41
CA GLU A 21 -4.82 9.07 8.29
C GLU A 21 -3.44 8.91 8.95
N ASN A 22 -3.43 8.37 10.17
CA ASN A 22 -2.20 8.13 10.91
C ASN A 22 -1.33 7.07 10.22
N ALA A 23 -1.91 5.95 9.80
CA ALA A 23 -1.19 4.88 9.11
C ALA A 23 -0.54 5.39 7.82
N GLY A 24 -1.30 6.07 6.95
CA GLY A 24 -0.78 6.56 5.67
C GLY A 24 0.24 7.68 5.81
N ARG A 25 0.10 8.59 6.79
CA ARG A 25 1.13 9.60 7.08
C ARG A 25 2.45 8.93 7.46
N ASN A 26 2.41 7.96 8.38
CA ASN A 26 3.62 7.24 8.79
C ASN A 26 4.20 6.40 7.65
N LEU A 27 3.38 5.81 6.79
CA LEU A 27 3.83 5.11 5.59
C LEU A 27 4.60 6.05 4.64
N ALA A 28 4.09 7.27 4.41
CA ALA A 28 4.80 8.27 3.62
C ALA A 28 6.15 8.65 4.25
N ASP A 29 6.20 8.82 5.57
CA ASP A 29 7.45 9.10 6.29
C ASP A 29 8.45 7.93 6.18
N VAL A 30 7.99 6.68 6.27
CA VAL A 30 8.83 5.49 6.03
C VAL A 30 9.40 5.51 4.62
N VAL A 31 8.59 5.73 3.59
CA VAL A 31 9.04 5.77 2.19
C VAL A 31 10.12 6.83 1.99
N ILE A 32 9.94 8.02 2.56
CA ILE A 32 10.91 9.12 2.47
C ILE A 32 12.22 8.77 3.15
N HIS A 33 12.15 8.30 4.40
CA HIS A 33 13.33 8.15 5.25
C HIS A 33 14.07 6.83 5.09
N THR A 34 13.48 5.85 4.40
CA THR A 34 14.14 4.56 4.12
C THR A 34 14.54 4.45 2.66
N VAL A 35 13.56 4.45 1.76
CA VAL A 35 13.77 4.18 0.33
C VAL A 35 14.28 5.41 -0.41
N LEU A 36 13.59 6.55 -0.30
CA LEU A 36 13.97 7.73 -1.09
C LEU A 36 15.27 8.39 -0.60
N ALA A 37 15.54 8.33 0.71
CA ALA A 37 16.76 8.84 1.32
C ALA A 37 18.03 8.14 0.76
N GLY A 38 17.95 6.83 0.49
CA GLY A 38 19.05 6.06 -0.09
C GLY A 38 19.45 6.48 -1.50
N LEU A 39 18.54 7.14 -2.23
CA LEU A 39 18.77 7.63 -3.59
C LEU A 39 19.42 9.03 -3.62
N GLY A 40 19.62 9.67 -2.47
CA GLY A 40 20.30 10.97 -2.34
C GLY A 40 19.44 12.19 -2.71
N GLY A 41 19.46 13.24 -1.89
CA GLY A 41 18.57 14.39 -2.04
C GLY A 41 17.25 14.25 -1.25
N GLY A 42 16.27 15.09 -1.55
CA GLY A 42 14.97 15.11 -0.86
C GLY A 42 13.85 14.41 -1.66
N PRO A 43 12.62 14.37 -1.12
CA PRO A 43 11.45 13.75 -1.79
C PRO A 43 10.98 14.50 -3.04
N ARG A 44 11.38 15.77 -3.19
CA ARG A 44 10.90 16.63 -4.28
C ARG A 44 11.34 16.11 -5.65
N GLY A 45 10.39 15.98 -6.57
CA GLY A 45 10.60 15.48 -7.93
C GLY A 45 10.77 13.96 -8.03
N ARG A 46 10.69 13.23 -6.91
CA ARG A 46 10.77 11.76 -6.93
C ARG A 46 9.46 11.17 -7.40
N ARG A 47 9.55 10.22 -8.32
CA ARG A 47 8.39 9.53 -8.89
C ARG A 47 7.99 8.36 -8.00
N VAL A 48 6.81 8.46 -7.38
CA VAL A 48 6.27 7.41 -6.49
C VAL A 48 4.96 6.88 -7.06
N VAL A 49 4.88 5.57 -7.25
CA VAL A 49 3.66 4.91 -7.74
C VAL A 49 3.03 4.07 -6.64
N VAL A 50 1.76 4.27 -6.36
CA VAL A 50 1.03 3.57 -5.29
C VAL A 50 0.01 2.62 -5.91
N GLY A 51 0.14 1.32 -5.66
CA GLY A 51 -0.94 0.38 -5.94
C GLY A 51 -1.88 0.28 -4.75
N ALA A 52 -3.12 0.70 -4.91
CA ALA A 52 -4.10 0.75 -3.82
C ALA A 52 -5.28 -0.19 -4.07
N GLY A 53 -5.57 -1.06 -3.10
CA GLY A 53 -6.74 -1.94 -3.15
C GLY A 53 -8.02 -1.31 -2.59
N PRO A 54 -9.14 -2.06 -2.59
CA PRO A 54 -10.45 -1.54 -2.19
C PRO A 54 -10.66 -1.43 -0.66
N GLY A 55 -9.77 -2.05 0.12
CA GLY A 55 -9.89 -2.16 1.58
C GLY A 55 -9.06 -1.13 2.35
N GLY A 56 -9.01 -1.31 3.67
CA GLY A 56 -8.29 -0.41 4.59
C GLY A 56 -6.81 -0.21 4.23
N ASN A 57 -6.14 -1.25 3.71
CA ASN A 57 -4.74 -1.14 3.28
C ASN A 57 -4.57 -0.12 2.14
N GLY A 58 -5.45 -0.19 1.15
CA GLY A 58 -5.50 0.76 0.03
C GLY A 58 -5.80 2.17 0.50
N GLY A 59 -6.74 2.34 1.43
CA GLY A 59 -7.02 3.64 2.06
C GLY A 59 -5.79 4.26 2.71
N GLY A 60 -4.97 3.47 3.43
CA GLY A 60 -3.68 3.92 3.96
C GLY A 60 -2.70 4.34 2.85
N GLY A 61 -2.67 3.60 1.73
CA GLY A 61 -1.91 3.97 0.54
C GLY A 61 -2.36 5.29 -0.09
N LEU A 62 -3.67 5.55 -0.17
CA LEU A 62 -4.23 6.82 -0.69
C LEU A 62 -3.82 8.01 0.20
N VAL A 63 -3.86 7.84 1.52
CA VAL A 63 -3.36 8.84 2.46
C VAL A 63 -1.86 9.08 2.25
N ALA A 64 -1.06 8.02 2.14
CA ALA A 64 0.37 8.13 1.90
C ALA A 64 0.68 8.88 0.59
N ALA A 65 -0.04 8.56 -0.48
CA ALA A 65 0.05 9.24 -1.77
C ALA A 65 -0.12 10.76 -1.62
N ARG A 66 -1.16 11.20 -0.88
CA ARG A 66 -1.38 12.62 -0.60
C ARG A 66 -0.24 13.26 0.21
N HIS A 67 0.25 12.57 1.24
CA HIS A 67 1.34 13.09 2.08
C HIS A 67 2.68 13.20 1.34
N LEU A 68 2.95 12.28 0.41
CA LEU A 68 4.11 12.31 -0.49
C LEU A 68 3.98 13.44 -1.51
N HIS A 69 2.80 13.58 -2.13
CA HIS A 69 2.50 14.67 -3.06
C HIS A 69 2.70 16.04 -2.39
N ASN A 70 2.18 16.21 -1.17
CA ASN A 70 2.36 17.43 -0.38
C ASN A 70 3.83 17.74 -0.04
N ARG A 71 4.72 16.74 -0.10
CA ARG A 71 6.17 16.89 0.09
C ARG A 71 6.94 17.04 -1.24
N GLY A 72 6.22 17.17 -2.34
CA GLY A 72 6.76 17.46 -3.66
C GLY A 72 7.12 16.25 -4.50
N CYS A 73 6.72 15.03 -4.11
CA CYS A 73 6.85 13.86 -4.98
C CYS A 73 5.89 13.96 -6.17
N GLU A 74 6.30 13.38 -7.30
CA GLU A 74 5.43 13.13 -8.45
C GLU A 74 4.71 11.80 -8.22
N VAL A 75 3.43 11.87 -7.85
CA VAL A 75 2.69 10.69 -7.37
C VAL A 75 1.63 10.26 -8.38
N LEU A 76 1.62 8.96 -8.68
CA LEU A 76 0.54 8.27 -9.40
C LEU A 76 -0.06 7.19 -8.51
N VAL A 77 -1.39 7.09 -8.48
CA VAL A 77 -2.10 5.99 -7.83
C VAL A 77 -2.74 5.10 -8.87
N VAL A 78 -2.51 3.78 -8.76
CA VAL A 78 -3.16 2.75 -9.57
C VAL A 78 -4.12 1.95 -8.68
N LEU A 79 -5.43 2.04 -8.96
CA LEU A 79 -6.47 1.38 -8.17
C LEU A 79 -6.71 -0.06 -8.65
N ALA A 80 -6.60 -1.03 -7.74
CA ALA A 80 -6.81 -2.45 -8.02
C ALA A 80 -8.29 -2.89 -8.02
N ALA A 81 -9.21 -1.94 -7.98
CA ALA A 81 -10.64 -2.17 -7.97
C ALA A 81 -11.38 -1.01 -8.63
N GLN A 82 -12.58 -1.32 -9.11
CA GLN A 82 -13.54 -0.30 -9.53
C GLN A 82 -14.00 0.52 -8.32
N GLU A 83 -14.24 1.81 -8.52
CA GLU A 83 -14.55 2.75 -7.44
C GLU A 83 -15.90 2.49 -6.76
N ASP A 84 -16.84 1.86 -7.44
CA ASP A 84 -18.11 1.42 -6.85
C ASP A 84 -17.93 0.27 -5.85
N ARG A 85 -16.76 -0.40 -5.85
CA ARG A 85 -16.44 -1.55 -4.98
C ARG A 85 -15.54 -1.21 -3.80
N VAL A 86 -15.15 0.05 -3.61
CA VAL A 86 -14.36 0.46 -2.43
C VAL A 86 -15.27 0.77 -1.24
N SER A 87 -14.75 0.57 -0.02
CA SER A 87 -15.49 0.94 1.19
C SER A 87 -15.69 2.45 1.31
N ASP A 88 -16.65 2.90 2.12
CA ASP A 88 -16.91 4.34 2.32
C ASP A 88 -15.69 5.10 2.84
N ALA A 89 -14.90 4.48 3.72
CA ALA A 89 -13.67 5.07 4.22
C ALA A 89 -12.63 5.26 3.11
N VAL A 90 -12.49 4.29 2.20
CA VAL A 90 -11.58 4.38 1.06
C VAL A 90 -12.10 5.40 0.04
N ARG A 91 -13.41 5.44 -0.22
CA ARG A 91 -14.06 6.45 -1.07
C ARG A 91 -13.82 7.86 -0.54
N HIS A 92 -13.91 8.05 0.77
CA HIS A 92 -13.61 9.32 1.42
C HIS A 92 -12.16 9.78 1.13
N GLN A 93 -11.17 8.90 1.30
CA GLN A 93 -9.78 9.22 0.99
C GLN A 93 -9.55 9.47 -0.50
N LEU A 94 -10.21 8.72 -1.37
CA LEU A 94 -10.14 8.91 -2.82
C LEU A 94 -10.62 10.30 -3.22
N ASN A 95 -11.71 10.78 -2.63
CA ASN A 95 -12.23 12.12 -2.87
C ASN A 95 -11.24 13.21 -2.42
N ILE A 96 -10.63 13.06 -1.24
CA ILE A 96 -9.60 13.99 -0.76
C ILE A 96 -8.39 13.99 -1.70
N LEU A 97 -7.94 12.81 -2.13
CA LEU A 97 -6.79 12.65 -3.00
C LEU A 97 -7.00 13.35 -4.35
N ARG A 98 -8.21 13.22 -4.94
CA ARG A 98 -8.62 13.95 -6.15
C ARG A 98 -8.57 15.45 -5.98
N SER A 99 -9.15 15.96 -4.88
CA SER A 99 -9.11 17.39 -4.58
C SER A 99 -7.69 17.91 -4.31
N SER A 100 -6.74 17.01 -4.01
CA SER A 100 -5.33 17.34 -3.83
C SER A 100 -4.55 17.38 -5.16
N GLY A 101 -5.16 17.01 -6.29
CA GLY A 101 -4.53 17.06 -7.61
C GLY A 101 -3.62 15.86 -7.95
N VAL A 102 -3.70 14.77 -7.18
CA VAL A 102 -2.92 13.56 -7.47
C VAL A 102 -3.59 12.75 -8.59
N SER A 103 -2.80 12.29 -9.55
CA SER A 103 -3.26 11.43 -10.66
C SER A 103 -3.67 10.06 -10.13
N ILE A 104 -4.85 9.60 -10.57
CA ILE A 104 -5.40 8.30 -10.19
C ILE A 104 -5.87 7.59 -11.46
N GLU A 105 -5.44 6.35 -11.64
CA GLU A 105 -5.77 5.50 -12.78
C GLU A 105 -6.33 4.15 -12.28
N PRO A 106 -7.36 3.58 -12.92
CA PRO A 106 -7.80 2.23 -12.63
C PRO A 106 -6.83 1.20 -13.24
N ALA A 107 -6.63 0.07 -12.56
CA ALA A 107 -5.99 -1.09 -13.15
C ALA A 107 -6.93 -1.76 -14.15
N GLU A 108 -6.41 -2.10 -15.34
CA GLU A 108 -7.13 -2.90 -16.31
C GLU A 108 -6.93 -4.40 -16.05
N ASN A 109 -8.04 -5.13 -15.88
CA ASN A 109 -7.99 -6.57 -15.64
C ASN A 109 -7.40 -7.31 -16.84
N GLY A 110 -6.44 -8.20 -16.58
CA GLY A 110 -5.87 -9.09 -17.59
C GLY A 110 -4.92 -8.43 -18.58
N GLN A 111 -4.64 -7.14 -18.44
CA GLN A 111 -3.62 -6.44 -19.22
C GLN A 111 -2.36 -6.20 -18.40
N LYS A 112 -1.22 -6.05 -19.07
CA LYS A 112 0.02 -5.62 -18.41
C LYS A 112 -0.15 -4.18 -17.94
N ASN A 113 0.25 -3.88 -16.72
CA ASN A 113 0.30 -2.51 -16.23
C ASN A 113 1.73 -1.98 -16.34
N GLU A 114 1.90 -0.85 -17.04
CA GLU A 114 3.22 -0.23 -17.28
C GLU A 114 3.46 0.99 -16.38
N SER A 115 2.47 1.39 -15.58
CA SER A 115 2.50 2.58 -14.74
C SER A 115 3.66 2.57 -13.74
N PHE A 116 4.16 1.39 -13.36
CA PHE A 116 5.26 1.23 -12.39
C PHE A 116 6.67 1.36 -12.97
N GLY A 117 6.83 1.41 -14.30
CA GLY A 117 8.14 1.61 -14.93
C GLY A 117 8.73 2.97 -14.54
N GLU A 118 10.04 3.07 -14.32
CA GLU A 118 10.75 4.30 -13.92
C GLU A 118 10.32 4.90 -12.58
N ALA A 119 9.66 4.14 -11.70
CA ALA A 119 9.37 4.61 -10.35
C ALA A 119 10.64 4.61 -9.49
N ASP A 120 10.89 5.70 -8.76
CA ASP A 120 11.94 5.74 -7.72
C ASP A 120 11.54 4.87 -6.52
N ALA A 121 10.25 4.83 -6.23
CA ALA A 121 9.66 3.98 -5.19
C ALA A 121 8.24 3.55 -5.58
N ILE A 122 7.86 2.36 -5.13
CA ILE A 122 6.51 1.82 -5.25
C ILE A 122 5.96 1.59 -3.85
N ILE A 123 4.70 1.93 -3.63
CA ILE A 123 3.95 1.52 -2.44
C ILE A 123 3.00 0.38 -2.81
N ASP A 124 3.19 -0.76 -2.18
CA ASP A 124 2.21 -1.86 -2.16
C ASP A 124 1.20 -1.61 -1.04
N ALA A 125 0.01 -1.16 -1.42
CA ALA A 125 -1.14 -0.99 -0.54
C ALA A 125 -2.34 -1.80 -1.07
N LEU A 126 -2.09 -2.94 -1.70
CA LEU A 126 -3.14 -3.71 -2.38
C LEU A 126 -4.01 -4.47 -1.37
N LEU A 127 -3.44 -5.39 -0.60
CA LEU A 127 -4.18 -6.22 0.36
C LEU A 127 -3.43 -6.26 1.70
N GLY A 128 -4.17 -6.14 2.80
CA GLY A 128 -3.60 -6.13 4.15
C GLY A 128 -3.77 -7.48 4.86
N TYR A 129 -3.76 -7.45 6.20
CA TYR A 129 -3.84 -8.64 7.05
C TYR A 129 -5.09 -9.52 6.87
N SER A 130 -6.12 -9.04 6.16
CA SER A 130 -7.35 -9.77 5.89
C SER A 130 -7.27 -10.68 4.65
N LEU A 131 -6.11 -10.75 3.98
CA LEU A 131 -5.90 -11.65 2.87
C LEU A 131 -6.21 -13.10 3.25
N SER A 132 -6.84 -13.83 2.33
CA SER A 132 -7.09 -15.26 2.44
C SER A 132 -6.91 -15.89 1.06
N GLY A 133 -5.88 -16.72 0.92
CA GLY A 133 -5.52 -17.34 -0.36
C GLY A 133 -4.83 -16.38 -1.34
N SER A 134 -4.67 -16.85 -2.59
CA SER A 134 -3.97 -16.11 -3.64
C SER A 134 -4.63 -14.79 -4.03
N PRO A 135 -3.85 -13.71 -4.23
CA PRO A 135 -4.30 -12.52 -4.93
C PRO A 135 -4.84 -12.89 -6.32
N ARG A 136 -5.87 -12.16 -6.76
CA ARG A 136 -6.59 -12.42 -8.03
C ARG A 136 -6.78 -11.13 -8.82
N ASP A 137 -7.16 -11.28 -10.09
CA ASP A 137 -7.57 -10.18 -10.98
C ASP A 137 -6.55 -9.03 -10.99
N SER A 138 -7.02 -7.78 -10.95
CA SER A 138 -6.17 -6.58 -10.88
C SER A 138 -5.08 -6.66 -9.82
N ALA A 139 -5.35 -7.19 -8.62
CA ALA A 139 -4.31 -7.31 -7.60
C ALA A 139 -3.17 -8.22 -8.07
N ALA A 140 -3.49 -9.39 -8.66
CA ALA A 140 -2.48 -10.29 -9.21
C ALA A 140 -1.70 -9.65 -10.38
N THR A 141 -2.37 -8.88 -11.23
CA THR A 141 -1.73 -8.11 -12.31
C THR A 141 -0.73 -7.09 -11.77
N LEU A 142 -1.16 -6.27 -10.79
CA LEU A 142 -0.32 -5.21 -10.24
C LEU A 142 0.88 -5.77 -9.48
N ILE A 143 0.73 -6.88 -8.75
CA ILE A 143 1.86 -7.54 -8.05
C ILE A 143 2.96 -7.94 -9.03
N ARG A 144 2.60 -8.53 -10.18
CA ARG A 144 3.58 -8.89 -11.21
C ARG A 144 4.27 -7.65 -11.77
N ALA A 145 3.49 -6.63 -12.11
CA ALA A 145 4.04 -5.39 -12.65
C ALA A 145 4.98 -4.68 -11.67
N MET A 146 4.65 -4.64 -10.37
CA MET A 146 5.50 -4.08 -9.33
C MET A 146 6.82 -4.87 -9.21
N ASN A 147 6.75 -6.20 -9.13
CA ASN A 147 7.93 -7.05 -9.02
C ASN A 147 8.84 -6.99 -10.27
N GLU A 148 8.25 -6.81 -11.46
CA GLU A 148 8.98 -6.71 -12.73
C GLU A 148 9.58 -5.31 -12.99
N SER A 149 9.14 -4.29 -12.26
CA SER A 149 9.57 -2.89 -12.46
C SER A 149 11.04 -2.63 -12.14
N GLY A 150 11.65 -3.44 -11.27
CA GLY A 150 12.98 -3.21 -10.72
C GLY A 150 13.07 -2.06 -9.70
N ALA A 151 11.95 -1.40 -9.38
CA ALA A 151 11.90 -0.32 -8.41
C ALA A 151 11.91 -0.83 -6.95
N LEU A 152 12.20 0.06 -6.01
CA LEU A 152 12.18 -0.24 -4.58
C LEU A 152 10.72 -0.25 -4.09
N VAL A 153 10.27 -1.38 -3.53
CA VAL A 153 8.87 -1.58 -3.11
C VAL A 153 8.75 -1.48 -1.59
N VAL A 154 7.84 -0.63 -1.11
CA VAL A 154 7.47 -0.54 0.31
C VAL A 154 6.05 -1.06 0.50
N SER A 155 5.89 -2.11 1.28
CA SER A 155 4.57 -2.67 1.59
C SER A 155 3.95 -2.00 2.81
N ASN A 156 2.68 -1.61 2.66
CA ASN A 156 1.84 -1.13 3.76
C ASN A 156 1.32 -2.33 4.55
N ASP A 157 1.60 -2.34 5.85
CA ASP A 157 1.23 -3.35 6.83
C ASP A 157 1.91 -4.72 6.62
N ILE A 158 1.72 -5.36 5.47
CA ILE A 158 2.23 -6.68 5.11
C ILE A 158 2.41 -6.74 3.58
N PRO A 159 3.45 -7.39 3.04
CA PRO A 159 3.52 -7.61 1.60
C PRO A 159 2.31 -8.36 1.08
N THR A 160 1.65 -7.79 0.09
CA THR A 160 0.49 -8.42 -0.54
C THR A 160 0.87 -9.81 -1.06
N GLY A 161 0.08 -10.81 -0.69
CA GLY A 161 0.35 -12.22 -0.99
C GLY A 161 0.83 -13.05 0.20
N ILE A 162 1.15 -12.42 1.34
CA ILE A 162 1.57 -13.12 2.56
C ILE A 162 0.41 -13.20 3.57
N ASP A 163 0.16 -14.38 4.12
CA ASP A 163 -0.75 -14.55 5.26
C ASP A 163 -0.17 -13.90 6.52
N ALA A 164 -0.90 -12.97 7.11
CA ALA A 164 -0.50 -12.22 8.30
C ALA A 164 -0.26 -13.05 9.55
N THR A 165 -0.84 -14.24 9.64
CA THR A 165 -0.76 -15.09 10.83
C THR A 165 0.27 -16.19 10.64
N THR A 166 0.17 -16.95 9.54
CA THR A 166 0.98 -18.15 9.30
C THR A 166 2.28 -17.86 8.56
N GLY A 167 2.32 -16.75 7.81
CA GLY A 167 3.42 -16.46 6.88
C GLY A 167 3.42 -17.37 5.66
N THR A 168 2.30 -18.02 5.35
CA THR A 168 2.07 -18.71 4.07
C THR A 168 2.16 -17.69 2.95
N VAL A 169 2.97 -18.00 1.93
CA VAL A 169 3.09 -17.19 0.72
C VAL A 169 2.11 -17.71 -0.30
N TYR A 170 1.20 -16.86 -0.74
CA TYR A 170 0.28 -17.13 -1.84
C TYR A 170 0.73 -16.37 -3.08
N GLU A 171 0.93 -17.10 -4.18
CA GLU A 171 1.37 -16.49 -5.42
C GLU A 171 0.21 -15.87 -6.23
N PRO A 172 0.44 -14.74 -6.90
CA PRO A 172 1.68 -13.95 -6.87
C PRO A 172 1.82 -13.16 -5.56
N ALA A 173 3.04 -13.06 -5.01
CA ALA A 173 3.35 -12.26 -3.82
C ALA A 173 4.34 -11.12 -4.10
N ILE A 174 4.19 -10.00 -3.39
CA ILE A 174 5.10 -8.86 -3.45
C ILE A 174 6.46 -9.22 -2.87
N ARG A 175 7.51 -8.75 -3.53
CA ARG A 175 8.89 -8.76 -3.04
C ARG A 175 9.22 -7.37 -2.53
N ALA A 176 8.94 -7.12 -1.25
CA ALA A 176 9.17 -5.82 -0.66
C ALA A 176 10.67 -5.59 -0.37
N THR A 177 11.13 -4.38 -0.60
CA THR A 177 12.41 -3.88 -0.08
C THR A 177 12.30 -3.55 1.40
N ALA A 178 11.13 -3.06 1.82
CA ALA A 178 10.81 -2.79 3.21
C ALA A 178 9.31 -2.94 3.45
N THR A 179 8.93 -3.30 4.68
CA THR A 179 7.53 -3.37 5.11
C THR A 179 7.27 -2.43 6.28
N ALA A 180 6.34 -1.49 6.10
CA ALA A 180 5.87 -0.59 7.16
C ALA A 180 4.71 -1.24 7.92
N THR A 181 5.00 -1.94 9.01
CA THR A 181 3.95 -2.59 9.82
C THR A 181 3.13 -1.56 10.60
N ILE A 182 1.79 -1.71 10.61
CA ILE A 182 0.90 -0.84 11.39
C ILE A 182 0.58 -1.50 12.74
N ALA A 183 0.63 -0.69 13.80
CA ALA A 183 0.44 -1.07 15.21
C ALA A 183 1.44 -2.10 15.76
N LEU A 184 1.44 -3.34 15.26
CA LEU A 184 2.31 -4.42 15.70
C LEU A 184 2.79 -5.26 14.50
N PRO A 185 4.00 -5.85 14.56
CA PRO A 185 4.45 -6.83 13.58
C PRO A 185 3.48 -8.02 13.51
N LYS A 186 3.09 -8.39 12.28
CA LYS A 186 2.29 -9.59 12.04
C LYS A 186 3.16 -10.83 12.26
N THR A 187 2.64 -11.85 12.95
CA THR A 187 3.40 -13.08 13.24
C THR A 187 3.86 -13.78 11.97
N GLY A 188 3.08 -13.69 10.89
CA GLY A 188 3.43 -14.25 9.59
C GLY A 188 4.71 -13.68 8.99
N LEU A 189 5.04 -12.41 9.26
CA LEU A 189 6.28 -11.77 8.80
C LEU A 189 7.54 -12.42 9.41
N LEU A 190 7.40 -13.09 10.56
CA LEU A 190 8.52 -13.73 11.24
C LEU A 190 8.87 -15.10 10.65
N SER A 191 8.01 -15.65 9.77
CA SER A 191 8.22 -16.95 9.15
C SER A 191 9.43 -16.94 8.20
N PRO A 192 10.19 -18.04 8.06
CA PRO A 192 11.32 -18.09 7.14
C PRO A 192 10.95 -17.81 5.67
N ASN A 193 9.75 -18.21 5.25
CA ASN A 193 9.28 -18.00 3.89
C ASN A 193 8.91 -16.53 3.65
N ALA A 194 8.24 -15.91 4.62
CA ALA A 194 7.88 -14.50 4.52
C ALA A 194 9.12 -13.62 4.50
N ARG A 195 10.10 -13.85 5.40
CA ARG A 195 11.34 -13.04 5.53
C ARG A 195 12.13 -12.83 4.23
N GLN A 196 11.97 -13.70 3.23
CA GLN A 196 12.62 -13.55 1.94
C GLN A 196 11.94 -12.49 1.03
N LEU A 197 10.79 -11.98 1.46
CA LEU A 197 9.88 -11.12 0.69
C LEU A 197 9.49 -9.83 1.44
N THR A 198 9.98 -9.58 2.67
CA THR A 198 9.52 -8.46 3.53
C THR A 198 10.57 -7.39 3.78
#